data_AF-A0A520F8X6-F1
#
_entry.id   AF-A0A520F8X6-F1
#
_cell.length_a   1.000
_cell.length_b   1.000
_cell.length_c   1.000
_cell.angle_alpha   90.00
_cell.angle_beta   90.00
_cell.angle_gamma   90.00
#
_symmetry.space_group_name_H-M   'P 1'
#
loop_
_entity.id
_entity.type
_entity.pdbx_description
1 polymer ?
#
loop_
_entity_poly.entity_id
_entity_poly.type
_entity_poly.pdbx_seq_one_letter_code
_entity_poly.pdbx_strand_id
1 'polypeptide(L)'
;MNLSLNTALPGAFRKLDPRHLARNPVMFVVFLGSIVTTILSIAQPSVFAWFVTGWLWFTVLFANLAESVAEGRGKAQAASLRKVKQDTTARRRTASGAEFVITEVAGAELKVGDEVVVSAGEVIPGDGDVIEGIATVDESAITGESAPVVRESGGDRSAVTGGTIVLSDEIVVKITAAQGQTFVDRMIALVEGAARQKTPNEIALNILLASLTIVFLFAVVAIGPMSNYAGQQQDPIQLIALLVCLIPTTIGALLSAIGIAGMDRLVQRNVLAMSGRAVEAAGDIDTLLMDKTGTITFGNRRATGLHPATGIDAAELARAARLSSLADGTPEGRSIVELVERDFESVTAEGESERGEFVAFTAQTRMSGLDLPGMEIRKGAADSVYSWIRDGGGTADLDGTVHDIAQNGGTPLVVAVRETGSAARALGVIELSDVVKPGIAERFAQLRAMGIRTVMVTGDNPLTAKAIAAEAGVDDYLA
;
A
#
# COMPACT_ATOMS: atom_id res chain seq x y z
N MET A 1 12.83 7.31 15.05
CA MET A 1 13.84 6.44 15.69
C MET A 1 15.22 6.99 15.39
N ASN A 2 15.89 7.63 16.35
CA ASN A 2 17.23 8.19 16.14
C ASN A 2 18.24 7.05 16.05
N LEU A 3 18.57 6.59 14.84
CA LEU A 3 19.77 5.80 14.64
C LEU A 3 20.94 6.61 15.17
N SER A 4 21.53 6.15 16.26
CA SER A 4 22.71 6.80 16.81
C SER A 4 23.84 6.64 15.80
N LEU A 5 24.59 7.71 15.51
CA LEU A 5 25.80 7.64 14.69
C LEU A 5 26.72 6.48 15.10
N ASN A 6 26.69 6.12 16.39
CA ASN A 6 27.40 4.99 16.98
C ASN A 6 27.09 3.64 16.32
N THR A 7 25.86 3.43 15.84
CA THR A 7 25.48 2.20 15.11
C THR A 7 25.95 2.19 13.65
N ALA A 8 26.09 3.37 13.02
CA ALA A 8 26.49 3.49 11.63
C ALA A 8 28.03 3.51 11.44
N LEU A 9 28.78 3.96 12.45
CA LEU A 9 30.24 4.05 12.42
C LEU A 9 30.94 2.72 12.07
N PRO A 10 30.63 1.57 12.71
CA PRO A 10 31.24 0.29 12.35
C PRO A 10 31.00 -0.10 10.88
N GLY A 11 29.83 0.24 10.33
CA GLY A 11 29.51 0.04 8.92
C GLY A 11 30.39 0.90 8.01
N ALA A 12 30.64 2.17 8.37
CA ALA A 12 31.48 3.08 7.60
C ALA A 12 32.93 2.59 7.48
N PHE A 13 33.49 2.05 8.57
CA PHE A 13 34.84 1.47 8.58
C PHE A 13 34.91 0.17 7.77
N ARG A 14 33.89 -0.71 7.83
CA ARG A 14 33.83 -1.92 7.00
C ARG A 14 33.82 -1.60 5.49
N LYS A 15 33.24 -0.46 5.12
CA LYS A 15 33.19 0.03 3.73
C LYS A 15 34.51 0.64 3.22
N LEU A 16 35.56 0.69 4.04
CA LEU A 16 36.91 1.04 3.58
C LEU A 16 37.59 -0.07 2.74
N ASP A 17 36.93 -1.21 2.54
CA ASP A 17 37.40 -2.26 1.64
C ASP A 17 37.60 -1.69 0.21
N PRO A 18 38.80 -1.81 -0.39
CA PRO A 18 39.07 -1.37 -1.76
C PRO A 18 38.06 -1.92 -2.78
N ARG A 19 37.53 -3.13 -2.57
CA ARG A 19 36.53 -3.76 -3.46
C ARG A 19 35.19 -3.04 -3.45
N HIS A 20 34.83 -2.46 -2.30
CA HIS A 20 33.62 -1.64 -2.18
C HIS A 20 33.82 -0.29 -2.86
N LEU A 21 34.92 0.40 -2.54
CA LEU A 21 35.25 1.72 -3.09
C LEU A 21 35.48 1.70 -4.60
N ALA A 22 36.01 0.61 -5.17
CA ALA A 22 36.20 0.46 -6.61
C ALA A 22 34.89 0.55 -7.43
N ARG A 23 33.72 0.35 -6.80
CA ARG A 23 32.40 0.54 -7.45
C ARG A 23 32.01 2.01 -7.62
N ASN A 24 32.75 2.91 -6.97
CA ASN A 24 32.59 4.36 -7.04
C ASN A 24 33.93 4.99 -7.46
N PRO A 25 34.14 5.26 -8.76
CA PRO A 25 35.45 5.69 -9.27
C PRO A 25 35.94 7.00 -8.64
N VAL A 26 35.02 7.91 -8.29
CA VAL A 26 35.33 9.18 -7.62
C VAL A 26 35.96 8.91 -6.25
N MET A 27 35.25 8.16 -5.41
CA MET A 27 35.73 7.87 -4.05
C MET A 27 36.96 6.96 -4.04
N PHE A 28 37.11 6.11 -5.06
CA PHE A 28 38.31 5.30 -5.22
C PHE A 28 39.57 6.15 -5.48
N VAL A 29 39.47 7.21 -6.28
CA VAL A 29 40.59 8.15 -6.50
C VAL A 29 40.96 8.87 -5.21
N VAL A 30 39.97 9.33 -4.42
CA VAL A 30 40.22 9.95 -3.11
C VAL A 30 40.90 8.96 -2.17
N PHE A 31 40.45 7.70 -2.13
CA PHE A 31 41.04 6.65 -1.31
C PHE A 31 42.49 6.34 -1.69
N LEU A 32 42.79 6.22 -2.98
CA LEU A 32 44.18 6.06 -3.45
C LEU A 32 45.02 7.29 -3.09
N GLY A 33 44.47 8.49 -3.25
CA GLY A 33 45.08 9.74 -2.80
C GLY A 33 45.45 9.69 -1.32
N SER A 34 44.51 9.30 -0.45
CA SER A 34 44.71 9.14 1.00
C SER A 34 45.83 8.15 1.33
N ILE A 35 45.91 7.02 0.61
CA ILE A 35 46.98 6.03 0.80
C ILE A 35 48.33 6.63 0.41
N VAL A 36 48.41 7.25 -0.77
CA VAL A 36 49.67 7.84 -1.27
C VAL A 36 50.12 8.97 -0.35
N THR A 37 49.24 9.88 0.06
CA THR A 37 49.61 10.96 1.00
C THR A 37 49.99 10.42 2.37
N THR A 38 49.41 9.29 2.82
CA THR A 38 49.84 8.61 4.05
C THR A 38 51.27 8.11 3.94
N ILE A 39 51.61 7.44 2.83
CA ILE A 39 52.98 6.96 2.57
C ILE A 39 53.96 8.14 2.52
N LEU A 40 53.61 9.22 1.81
CA LEU A 40 54.43 10.43 1.71
C LEU A 40 54.57 11.15 3.05
N SER A 41 53.52 11.20 3.87
CA SER A 41 53.56 11.81 5.21
C SER A 41 54.43 11.02 6.19
N ILE A 42 54.57 9.70 5.99
CA ILE A 42 55.50 8.87 6.75
C ILE A 42 56.93 9.09 6.26
N ALA A 43 57.14 9.14 4.93
CA ALA A 43 58.45 9.32 4.35
C ALA A 43 59.04 10.73 4.59
N GLN A 44 58.20 11.76 4.53
CA GLN A 44 58.56 13.17 4.69
C GLN A 44 57.55 13.87 5.62
N PRO A 45 57.67 13.65 6.94
CA PRO A 45 56.68 14.14 7.89
C PRO A 45 56.67 15.66 7.96
N SER A 46 55.49 16.24 7.73
CA SER A 46 55.23 17.65 7.99
C SER A 46 53.82 17.83 8.57
N VAL A 47 53.60 18.92 9.29
CA VAL A 47 52.27 19.25 9.85
C VAL A 47 51.25 19.38 8.72
N PHE A 48 51.63 20.01 7.61
CA PHE A 48 50.79 20.15 6.43
C PHE A 48 50.44 18.79 5.80
N ALA A 49 51.42 17.91 5.63
CA ALA A 49 51.21 16.57 5.07
C ALA A 49 50.20 15.73 5.88
N TRP A 50 50.35 15.72 7.21
CA TRP A 50 49.43 15.03 8.10
C TRP A 50 48.04 15.68 8.13
N PHE A 51 47.95 17.01 8.03
CA PHE A 51 46.68 17.72 7.96
C PHE A 51 45.90 17.35 6.69
N VAL A 52 46.55 17.42 5.52
CA VAL A 52 45.93 17.00 4.24
C VAL A 52 45.52 15.54 4.29
N THR A 53 46.42 14.65 4.70
CA THR A 53 46.14 13.20 4.81
C THR A 53 44.95 12.91 5.73
N GLY A 54 44.87 13.60 6.87
CA GLY A 54 43.75 13.48 7.80
C GLY A 54 42.41 13.87 7.16
N TRP A 55 42.38 14.97 6.41
CA TRP A 55 41.18 15.42 5.70
C TRP A 55 40.78 14.51 4.54
N LEU A 56 41.75 13.92 3.83
CA LEU A 56 41.45 12.95 2.77
C LEU A 56 40.82 11.68 3.35
N TRP A 57 41.38 11.14 4.44
CA TRP A 57 40.75 10.01 5.16
C TRP A 57 39.38 10.37 5.73
N PHE A 58 39.24 11.57 6.30
CA PHE A 58 37.95 12.07 6.77
C PHE A 58 36.92 12.13 5.63
N THR A 59 37.31 12.56 4.43
CA THR A 59 36.42 12.64 3.27
C THR A 59 35.92 11.25 2.85
N VAL A 60 36.80 10.25 2.83
CA VAL A 60 36.40 8.85 2.54
C VAL A 60 35.47 8.31 3.63
N LEU A 61 35.82 8.52 4.91
CA LEU A 61 35.01 8.07 6.04
C LEU A 61 33.63 8.75 6.07
N PHE A 62 33.56 10.03 5.76
CA PHE A 62 32.31 10.79 5.73
C PHE A 62 31.36 10.24 4.65
N ALA A 63 31.87 9.93 3.46
CA ALA A 63 31.09 9.30 2.40
C ALA A 63 30.52 7.94 2.84
N ASN A 64 31.38 7.07 3.38
CA ASN A 64 30.98 5.74 3.85
C ASN A 64 29.97 5.82 5.01
N LEU A 65 30.11 6.82 5.88
CA LEU A 65 29.20 7.08 6.97
C LEU A 65 27.82 7.51 6.47
N ALA A 66 27.74 8.42 5.50
CA ALA A 66 26.48 8.83 4.89
C ALA A 66 25.72 7.64 4.31
N GLU A 67 26.41 6.75 3.61
CA GLU A 67 25.82 5.52 3.06
C GLU A 67 25.36 4.56 4.17
N SER A 68 26.19 4.36 5.21
CA SER A 68 25.86 3.50 6.35
C SER A 68 24.64 4.00 7.14
N VAL A 69 24.50 5.32 7.31
CA VAL A 69 23.33 5.94 7.95
C VAL A 69 22.07 5.71 7.13
N ALA A 70 22.15 5.85 5.80
CA ALA A 70 21.02 5.59 4.92
C ALA A 70 20.56 4.12 4.97
N GLU A 71 21.49 3.16 4.92
CA GLU A 71 21.17 1.73 5.05
C GLU A 71 20.63 1.33 6.42
N GLY A 72 21.16 1.95 7.49
CA GLY A 72 20.75 1.64 8.86
C GLY A 72 19.27 1.95 9.11
N ARG A 73 18.73 2.99 8.46
CA ARG A 73 17.29 3.34 8.54
C ARG A 73 16.41 2.26 7.94
N GLY A 74 16.72 1.82 6.72
CA GLY A 74 16.00 0.72 6.07
C GLY A 74 16.02 -0.55 6.93
N LYS A 75 17.19 -1.00 7.37
CA LYS A 75 17.34 -2.22 8.19
C LYS A 75 16.50 -2.19 9.47
N ALA A 76 16.35 -1.04 10.11
CA ALA A 76 15.56 -0.90 11.32
C ALA A 76 14.05 -1.15 11.07
N GLN A 77 13.53 -0.69 9.94
CA GLN A 77 12.13 -0.91 9.54
C GLN A 77 11.89 -2.35 9.05
N ALA A 78 12.86 -2.94 8.36
CA ALA A 78 12.82 -4.37 8.04
C ALA A 78 12.79 -5.26 9.30
N ALA A 79 13.51 -4.86 10.35
CA ALA A 79 13.53 -5.60 11.61
C ALA A 79 12.17 -5.58 12.33
N SER A 80 11.39 -4.50 12.26
CA SER A 80 10.03 -4.49 12.83
C SER A 80 9.08 -5.39 12.04
N LEU A 81 9.17 -5.41 10.71
CA LEU A 81 8.38 -6.31 9.86
C LEU A 81 8.69 -7.79 10.15
N ARG A 82 9.96 -8.13 10.40
CA ARG A 82 10.36 -9.50 10.78
C ARG A 82 9.76 -9.99 12.08
N LYS A 83 9.59 -9.10 13.07
CA LYS A 83 9.03 -9.49 14.38
C LYS A 83 7.58 -9.96 14.28
N VAL A 84 6.79 -9.35 13.39
CA VAL A 84 5.39 -9.74 13.16
C VAL A 84 5.28 -11.21 12.67
N LYS A 85 6.30 -11.71 11.95
CA LYS A 85 6.30 -13.05 11.35
C LYS A 85 6.66 -14.19 12.32
N GLN A 86 7.48 -13.92 13.34
CA GLN A 86 8.12 -15.01 14.11
C GLN A 86 7.19 -15.71 15.12
N ASP A 87 6.03 -15.13 15.44
CA ASP A 87 5.19 -15.58 16.56
C ASP A 87 3.83 -16.21 16.15
N THR A 88 3.60 -16.51 14.86
CA THR A 88 2.29 -17.00 14.38
C THR A 88 2.18 -18.53 14.37
N THR A 89 1.20 -19.07 15.10
CA THR A 89 0.76 -20.48 15.04
C THR A 89 -0.25 -20.68 13.91
N ALA A 90 -0.17 -21.79 13.19
CA ALA A 90 -1.06 -22.13 12.08
C ALA A 90 -1.85 -23.42 12.37
N ARG A 91 -3.15 -23.41 12.09
CA ARG A 91 -4.02 -24.60 12.18
C ARG A 91 -4.09 -25.30 10.83
N ARG A 92 -3.14 -26.18 10.55
CA ARG A 92 -3.06 -26.91 9.27
C ARG A 92 -4.09 -28.04 9.22
N ARG A 93 -4.94 -28.00 8.19
CA ARG A 93 -5.89 -29.04 7.82
C ARG A 93 -5.20 -30.06 6.93
N THR A 94 -5.31 -31.34 7.30
CA THR A 94 -4.81 -32.46 6.48
C THR A 94 -5.92 -33.46 6.25
N ALA A 95 -6.03 -33.97 5.02
CA ALA A 95 -6.97 -35.03 4.70
C ALA A 95 -6.48 -36.36 5.29
N SER A 96 -7.30 -36.99 6.13
CA SER A 96 -7.09 -38.33 6.67
C SER A 96 -8.27 -39.22 6.27
N GLY A 97 -8.26 -39.69 5.02
CA GLY A 97 -9.38 -40.45 4.45
C GLY A 97 -10.53 -39.52 4.04
N ALA A 98 -11.72 -39.72 4.61
CA ALA A 98 -12.90 -38.88 4.36
C ALA A 98 -13.05 -37.73 5.37
N GLU A 99 -12.23 -37.70 6.42
CA GLU A 99 -12.25 -36.66 7.46
C GLU A 99 -11.01 -35.78 7.37
N PHE A 100 -11.16 -34.54 7.84
CA PHE A 100 -10.07 -33.58 7.94
C PHE A 100 -9.60 -33.48 9.37
N VAL A 101 -8.29 -33.61 9.58
CA VAL A 101 -7.66 -33.45 10.89
C VAL A 101 -6.93 -32.11 10.92
N ILE A 102 -7.21 -31.32 11.95
CA ILE A 102 -6.55 -30.03 12.19
C ILE A 102 -5.37 -30.27 13.15
N THR A 103 -4.20 -29.78 12.75
CA THR A 103 -2.96 -29.85 13.53
C THR A 103 -2.36 -28.46 13.68
N GLU A 104 -1.97 -28.09 14.90
CA GLU A 104 -1.23 -26.86 15.14
C GLU A 104 0.24 -27.05 14.77
N VAL A 105 0.73 -26.17 13.90
CA VAL A 105 2.13 -26.12 13.46
C VAL A 105 2.61 -24.67 13.53
N ALA A 106 3.93 -24.47 13.63
CA ALA A 106 4.47 -23.13 13.49
C ALA A 106 4.22 -22.61 12.06
N GLY A 107 3.89 -21.32 11.90
CA GLY A 107 3.73 -20.72 10.57
C GLY A 107 4.99 -20.86 9.70
N ALA A 108 6.16 -20.92 10.34
CA ALA A 108 7.45 -21.20 9.70
C ALA A 108 7.66 -22.67 9.28
N GLU A 109 6.68 -23.56 9.41
CA GLU A 109 6.72 -24.92 8.87
C GLU A 109 5.78 -25.11 7.68
N LEU A 110 4.95 -24.11 7.37
CA LEU A 110 4.02 -24.15 6.24
C LEU A 110 4.76 -24.20 4.91
N LYS A 111 4.23 -25.02 4.00
CA LYS A 111 4.70 -25.19 2.63
C LYS A 111 3.60 -24.81 1.64
N VAL A 112 4.02 -24.49 0.42
CA VAL A 112 3.09 -24.26 -0.70
C VAL A 112 2.21 -25.49 -0.89
N GLY A 113 0.89 -25.27 -0.93
CA GLY A 113 -0.12 -26.31 -1.04
C GLY A 113 -0.72 -26.77 0.28
N ASP A 114 -0.14 -26.40 1.45
CA ASP A 114 -0.76 -26.67 2.73
C ASP A 114 -2.08 -25.89 2.86
N GLU A 115 -3.09 -26.51 3.48
CA GLU A 115 -4.38 -25.89 3.79
C GLU A 115 -4.43 -25.51 5.27
N VAL A 116 -4.80 -24.28 5.56
CA VAL A 116 -4.91 -23.78 6.94
C VAL A 116 -6.31 -23.24 7.20
N VAL A 117 -6.87 -23.58 8.35
CA VAL A 117 -8.14 -23.03 8.81
C VAL A 117 -7.84 -21.78 9.63
N VAL A 118 -8.52 -20.67 9.32
CA VAL A 118 -8.38 -19.40 10.03
C VAL A 118 -9.77 -18.92 10.43
N SER A 119 -10.00 -18.76 11.74
CA SER A 119 -11.29 -18.32 12.29
C SER A 119 -11.23 -16.84 12.68
N ALA A 120 -12.40 -16.22 12.87
CA ALA A 120 -12.50 -14.85 13.37
C ALA A 120 -11.63 -14.60 14.62
N GLY A 121 -10.83 -13.54 14.57
CA GLY A 121 -9.84 -13.15 15.59
C GLY A 121 -8.44 -13.70 15.37
N GLU A 122 -8.23 -14.64 14.44
CA GLU A 122 -6.92 -15.23 14.17
C GLU A 122 -6.14 -14.49 13.06
N VAL A 123 -4.82 -14.62 13.12
CA VAL A 123 -3.89 -14.07 12.12
C VAL A 123 -3.68 -15.09 11.01
N ILE A 124 -3.76 -14.65 9.75
CA ILE A 124 -3.46 -15.47 8.58
C ILE A 124 -1.96 -15.81 8.58
N PRO A 125 -1.55 -17.09 8.67
CA PRO A 125 -0.15 -17.45 8.93
C PRO A 125 0.78 -17.35 7.71
N GLY A 126 0.24 -17.24 6.50
CA GLY A 126 1.02 -17.12 5.27
C GLY A 126 0.15 -16.69 4.08
N ASP A 127 0.77 -16.24 3.00
CA ASP A 127 0.03 -15.82 1.79
C ASP A 127 -0.60 -17.03 1.10
N GLY A 128 -1.83 -16.86 0.63
CA GLY A 128 -2.59 -17.95 0.03
C GLY A 128 -3.86 -17.49 -0.65
N ASP A 129 -4.65 -18.46 -1.11
CA ASP A 129 -5.98 -18.26 -1.67
C ASP A 129 -7.03 -18.94 -0.79
N VAL A 130 -8.14 -18.26 -0.54
CA VAL A 130 -9.32 -18.84 0.10
C VAL A 130 -9.92 -19.90 -0.84
N ILE A 131 -9.97 -21.15 -0.38
CA ILE A 131 -10.53 -22.27 -1.13
C ILE A 131 -11.91 -22.69 -0.59
N GLU A 132 -12.21 -22.40 0.67
CA GLU A 132 -13.52 -22.61 1.29
C GLU A 132 -13.87 -21.45 2.23
N GLY A 133 -15.14 -21.06 2.25
CA GLY A 133 -15.66 -20.01 3.12
C GLY A 133 -15.63 -18.60 2.53
N ILE A 134 -16.16 -17.66 3.31
CA ILE A 134 -16.18 -16.22 3.05
C ILE A 134 -16.00 -15.50 4.38
N ALA A 135 -15.13 -14.50 4.42
CA ALA A 135 -14.84 -13.74 5.64
C ALA A 135 -14.45 -12.29 5.32
N THR A 136 -14.58 -11.42 6.31
CA THR A 136 -13.96 -10.09 6.29
C THR A 136 -12.57 -10.15 6.91
N VAL A 137 -11.59 -9.48 6.29
CA VAL A 137 -10.17 -9.47 6.71
C VAL A 137 -9.70 -8.04 6.94
N ASP A 138 -9.03 -7.82 8.07
CA ASP A 138 -8.31 -6.59 8.38
C ASP A 138 -6.89 -6.65 7.81
N GLU A 139 -6.66 -5.89 6.74
CA GLU A 139 -5.35 -5.76 6.10
C GLU A 139 -4.58 -4.52 6.57
N SER A 140 -5.06 -3.80 7.58
CA SER A 140 -4.50 -2.51 8.04
C SER A 140 -3.04 -2.57 8.46
N ALA A 141 -2.59 -3.72 9.00
CA ALA A 141 -1.19 -3.93 9.36
C ALA A 141 -0.23 -3.86 8.16
N ILE A 142 -0.73 -4.08 6.95
CA ILE A 142 0.07 -4.17 5.72
C ILE A 142 -0.26 -3.01 4.77
N THR A 143 -1.54 -2.76 4.51
CA THR A 143 -2.00 -1.71 3.58
C THR A 143 -2.06 -0.34 4.25
N GLY A 144 -2.19 -0.29 5.58
CA GLY A 144 -2.46 0.93 6.34
C GLY A 144 -3.89 1.46 6.19
N GLU A 145 -4.75 0.76 5.45
CA GLU A 145 -6.16 1.12 5.30
C GLU A 145 -7.00 0.45 6.39
N SER A 146 -7.87 1.20 7.06
CA SER A 146 -8.65 0.71 8.21
C SER A 146 -9.95 0.00 7.84
N ALA A 147 -10.32 -0.03 6.55
CA ALA A 147 -11.55 -0.67 6.10
C ALA A 147 -11.32 -2.17 5.87
N PRO A 148 -12.15 -3.05 6.48
CA PRO A 148 -12.07 -4.49 6.23
C PRO A 148 -12.41 -4.85 4.77
N VAL A 149 -11.76 -5.87 4.24
CA VAL A 149 -11.97 -6.37 2.87
C VAL A 149 -12.61 -7.75 2.91
N VAL A 150 -13.62 -8.00 2.07
CA VAL A 150 -14.25 -9.33 1.95
C VAL A 150 -13.39 -10.25 1.09
N ARG A 151 -13.12 -11.44 1.58
CA ARG A 151 -12.36 -12.51 0.91
C ARG A 151 -13.22 -13.77 0.84
N GLU A 152 -13.36 -14.33 -0.35
CA GLU A 152 -14.26 -15.46 -0.63
C GLU A 152 -13.62 -16.50 -1.55
N SER A 153 -14.07 -17.74 -1.46
CA SER A 153 -13.59 -18.81 -2.33
C SER A 153 -14.13 -18.70 -3.77
N GLY A 154 -13.30 -19.12 -4.74
CA GLY A 154 -13.74 -19.36 -6.11
C GLY A 154 -13.92 -18.12 -7.01
N GLY A 155 -13.43 -16.95 -6.61
CA GLY A 155 -13.47 -15.71 -7.40
C GLY A 155 -12.19 -14.86 -7.29
N ASP A 156 -12.20 -13.68 -7.91
CA ASP A 156 -11.06 -12.74 -7.95
C ASP A 156 -10.67 -12.18 -6.56
N ARG A 157 -11.50 -12.41 -5.54
CA ARG A 157 -11.29 -11.95 -4.16
C ARG A 157 -10.74 -13.03 -3.23
N SER A 158 -10.22 -14.14 -3.77
CA SER A 158 -9.68 -15.25 -2.97
C SER A 158 -8.34 -14.96 -2.29
N ALA A 159 -7.52 -14.08 -2.86
CA ALA A 159 -6.15 -13.89 -2.39
C ALA A 159 -6.11 -13.23 -1.00
N VAL A 160 -5.34 -13.80 -0.07
CA VAL A 160 -5.12 -13.30 1.28
C VAL A 160 -3.64 -13.17 1.59
N THR A 161 -3.30 -12.20 2.45
CA THR A 161 -1.90 -11.90 2.80
C THR A 161 -1.59 -12.36 4.22
N GLY A 162 -0.46 -13.04 4.41
CA GLY A 162 0.00 -13.46 5.73
C GLY A 162 0.31 -12.26 6.64
N GLY A 163 -0.09 -12.36 7.91
CA GLY A 163 0.03 -11.30 8.92
C GLY A 163 -1.21 -10.40 9.05
N THR A 164 -2.24 -10.59 8.22
CA THR A 164 -3.55 -9.93 8.34
C THR A 164 -4.48 -10.70 9.27
N ILE A 165 -5.56 -10.08 9.76
CA ILE A 165 -6.45 -10.67 10.78
C ILE A 165 -7.82 -10.96 10.17
N VAL A 166 -8.35 -12.17 10.36
CA VAL A 166 -9.74 -12.49 10.00
C VAL A 166 -10.68 -11.89 11.04
N LEU A 167 -11.68 -11.12 10.60
CA LEU A 167 -12.64 -10.45 11.48
C LEU A 167 -13.98 -11.18 11.63
N SER A 168 -14.44 -11.88 10.59
CA SER A 168 -15.72 -12.61 10.60
C SER A 168 -15.57 -14.02 10.06
N ASP A 169 -16.44 -14.92 10.51
CA ASP A 169 -16.59 -16.28 10.00
C ASP A 169 -15.30 -17.12 10.07
N GLU A 170 -15.22 -18.17 9.25
CA GLU A 170 -14.08 -19.07 9.12
C GLU A 170 -13.78 -19.32 7.64
N ILE A 171 -12.49 -19.31 7.30
CA ILE A 171 -12.00 -19.56 5.95
C ILE A 171 -10.92 -20.64 5.95
N VAL A 172 -10.88 -21.41 4.86
CA VAL A 172 -9.77 -22.32 4.56
C VAL A 172 -8.89 -21.68 3.50
N VAL A 173 -7.63 -21.46 3.84
CA VAL A 173 -6.64 -20.81 2.99
C VAL A 173 -5.64 -21.85 2.52
N LYS A 174 -5.42 -21.94 1.21
CA LYS A 174 -4.35 -22.74 0.61
C LYS A 174 -3.11 -21.87 0.41
N ILE A 175 -2.00 -22.25 1.02
CA ILE A 175 -0.74 -21.50 0.96
C ILE A 175 -0.19 -21.51 -0.46
N THR A 176 0.08 -20.33 -1.02
CA THR A 176 0.60 -20.17 -2.39
C THR A 176 2.04 -19.66 -2.44
N ALA A 177 2.50 -18.97 -1.40
CA ALA A 177 3.86 -18.45 -1.33
C ALA A 177 4.76 -19.31 -0.43
N ALA A 178 5.96 -19.62 -0.94
CA ALA A 178 7.01 -20.24 -0.12
C ALA A 178 7.62 -19.24 0.85
N GLN A 179 8.25 -19.73 1.91
CA GLN A 179 9.04 -18.89 2.80
C GLN A 179 10.20 -18.22 2.06
N GLY A 180 10.45 -16.95 2.39
CA GLY A 180 11.36 -16.08 1.66
C GLY A 180 10.71 -15.42 0.45
N GLN A 181 9.49 -15.81 0.07
CA GLN A 181 8.75 -15.27 -1.07
C GLN A 181 7.38 -14.72 -0.69
N THR A 182 7.01 -14.69 0.60
CA THR A 182 5.78 -14.05 1.05
C THR A 182 5.82 -12.54 0.81
N PHE A 183 4.67 -11.88 0.86
CA PHE A 183 4.54 -10.44 0.69
C PHE A 183 5.41 -9.68 1.68
N VAL A 184 5.38 -10.10 2.96
CA VAL A 184 6.25 -9.54 4.01
C VAL A 184 7.73 -9.80 3.73
N ASP A 185 8.10 -10.99 3.24
CA ASP A 185 9.49 -11.29 2.89
C ASP A 185 9.99 -10.43 1.71
N ARG A 186 9.13 -10.20 0.72
CA ARG A 186 9.42 -9.27 -0.39
C ARG A 186 9.57 -7.84 0.12
N MET A 187 8.72 -7.38 1.04
CA MET A 187 8.89 -6.07 1.68
C MET A 187 10.23 -5.96 2.42
N ILE A 188 10.60 -6.98 3.20
CA ILE A 188 11.89 -7.03 3.90
C ILE A 188 13.05 -6.97 2.90
N ALA A 189 13.00 -7.76 1.83
CA ALA A 189 14.05 -7.80 0.82
C ALA A 189 14.24 -6.44 0.10
N LEU A 190 13.13 -5.74 -0.18
CA LEU A 190 13.16 -4.40 -0.78
C LEU A 190 13.77 -3.37 0.17
N VAL A 191 13.37 -3.38 1.45
CA VAL A 191 13.84 -2.44 2.47
C VAL A 191 15.31 -2.67 2.86
N GLU A 192 15.77 -3.93 2.89
CA GLU A 192 17.17 -4.25 3.18
C GLU A 192 18.14 -3.97 2.02
N GLY A 193 17.62 -3.58 0.85
CA GLY A 193 18.42 -3.13 -0.29
C GLY A 193 19.29 -4.21 -0.95
N ALA A 194 19.12 -5.48 -0.58
CA ALA A 194 19.97 -6.59 -1.00
C ALA A 194 19.95 -6.86 -2.52
N ALA A 195 18.95 -6.34 -3.24
CA ALA A 195 18.78 -6.49 -4.68
C ALA A 195 18.75 -5.15 -5.44
N ARG A 196 19.22 -4.03 -4.87
CA ARG A 196 19.13 -2.72 -5.54
C ARG A 196 20.09 -2.63 -6.73
N GLN A 197 19.53 -2.54 -7.92
CA GLN A 197 20.26 -2.12 -9.12
C GLN A 197 20.41 -0.59 -9.14
N LYS A 198 21.55 -0.09 -9.65
CA LYS A 198 21.72 1.34 -9.90
C LYS A 198 20.67 1.80 -10.91
N THR A 199 20.11 2.97 -10.68
CA THR A 199 19.06 3.53 -11.53
C THR A 199 19.67 4.17 -12.79
N PRO A 200 18.88 4.39 -13.86
CA PRO A 200 19.39 5.02 -15.07
C PRO A 200 20.02 6.40 -14.82
N ASN A 201 19.39 7.24 -13.98
CA ASN A 201 19.93 8.57 -13.67
C ASN A 201 21.21 8.47 -12.83
N GLU A 202 21.27 7.53 -11.89
CA GLU A 202 22.50 7.25 -11.13
C GLU A 202 23.64 6.76 -12.03
N ILE A 203 23.35 5.94 -13.04
CA ILE A 203 24.35 5.48 -14.02
C ILE A 203 24.83 6.65 -14.87
N ALA A 204 23.92 7.45 -15.42
CA ALA A 204 24.25 8.62 -16.24
C ALA A 204 25.13 9.62 -15.48
N LEU A 205 24.76 9.92 -14.23
CA LEU A 205 25.55 10.80 -13.37
C LEU A 205 26.92 10.19 -13.04
N ASN A 206 27.00 8.89 -12.74
CA ASN A 206 28.28 8.23 -12.51
C ASN A 206 29.21 8.30 -13.74
N ILE A 207 28.67 8.17 -14.96
CA ILE A 207 29.45 8.32 -16.20
C ILE A 207 30.01 9.75 -16.32
N LEU A 208 29.18 10.76 -16.05
CA LEU A 208 29.60 12.16 -16.07
C LEU A 208 30.69 12.44 -15.02
N LEU A 209 30.47 12.00 -13.78
CA LEU A 209 31.41 12.19 -12.67
C LEU A 209 32.73 11.47 -12.93
N ALA A 210 32.70 10.25 -13.47
CA ALA A 210 33.89 9.51 -13.86
C ALA A 210 34.66 10.24 -14.98
N SER A 211 33.94 10.76 -15.99
CA SER A 211 34.53 11.52 -17.10
C SER A 211 35.23 12.80 -16.60
N LEU A 212 34.58 13.58 -15.73
CA LEU A 212 35.19 14.75 -15.10
C LEU A 212 36.41 14.39 -14.24
N THR A 213 36.33 13.28 -13.50
CA THR A 213 37.44 12.79 -12.68
C THR A 213 38.65 12.46 -13.53
N ILE A 214 38.45 11.81 -14.68
CA ILE A 214 39.52 11.49 -15.64
C ILE A 214 40.14 12.80 -16.18
N VAL A 215 39.32 13.77 -16.56
CA VAL A 215 39.79 15.07 -17.07
C VAL A 215 40.64 15.79 -16.01
N PHE A 216 40.17 15.89 -14.77
CA PHE A 216 40.91 16.53 -13.68
C PHE A 216 42.16 15.75 -13.30
N LEU A 217 42.13 14.42 -13.34
CA LEU A 217 43.30 13.58 -13.12
C LEU A 217 44.39 13.91 -14.15
N PHE A 218 44.07 13.92 -15.45
CA PHE A 218 45.04 14.28 -16.48
C PHE A 218 45.52 15.72 -16.34
N ALA A 219 44.63 16.66 -16.05
CA ALA A 219 44.98 18.06 -15.84
C ALA A 219 46.01 18.23 -14.71
N VAL A 220 45.78 17.60 -13.55
CA VAL A 220 46.69 17.69 -12.40
C VAL A 220 47.99 16.93 -12.63
N VAL A 221 47.94 15.72 -13.23
CA VAL A 221 49.14 14.95 -13.55
C VAL A 221 50.05 15.73 -14.51
N ALA A 222 49.47 16.48 -15.46
CA ALA A 222 50.25 17.27 -16.41
C ALA A 222 50.99 18.46 -15.76
N ILE A 223 50.54 18.96 -14.59
CA ILE A 223 51.21 20.05 -13.86
C ILE A 223 52.64 19.65 -13.44
N GLY A 224 52.85 18.38 -13.07
CA GLY A 224 54.16 17.88 -12.63
C GLY A 224 55.26 18.04 -13.69
N PRO A 225 55.13 17.42 -14.87
CA PRO A 225 56.07 17.57 -15.97
C PRO A 225 56.24 19.01 -16.44
N MET A 226 55.16 19.78 -16.53
CA MET A 226 55.22 21.20 -16.96
C MET A 226 56.01 22.06 -15.97
N SER A 227 55.79 21.87 -14.66
CA SER A 227 56.52 22.60 -13.62
C SER A 227 57.99 22.19 -13.58
N ASN A 228 58.26 20.89 -13.72
CA ASN A 228 59.63 20.38 -13.77
C ASN A 228 60.40 20.95 -14.98
N TYR A 229 59.75 21.08 -16.14
CA TYR A 229 60.31 21.75 -17.30
C TYR A 229 60.61 23.24 -17.03
N ALA A 230 59.73 23.92 -16.28
CA ALA A 230 59.92 25.30 -15.83
C ALA A 230 60.94 25.45 -14.67
N GLY A 231 61.60 24.37 -14.24
CA GLY A 231 62.58 24.37 -13.15
C GLY A 231 61.99 24.42 -11.74
N GLN A 232 60.68 24.17 -11.58
CA GLN A 232 60.00 24.12 -10.29
C GLN A 232 59.56 22.69 -9.96
N GLN A 233 59.95 22.17 -8.80
CA GLN A 233 59.41 20.91 -8.28
C GLN A 233 58.13 21.19 -7.49
N GLN A 234 57.06 20.46 -7.82
CA GLN A 234 55.79 20.53 -7.10
C GLN A 234 55.73 19.45 -6.02
N ASP A 235 55.12 19.80 -4.89
CA ASP A 235 54.84 18.85 -3.82
C ASP A 235 53.69 17.90 -4.26
N PRO A 236 53.92 16.58 -4.34
CA PRO A 236 52.87 15.62 -4.70
C PRO A 236 51.64 15.68 -3.79
N ILE A 237 51.81 16.03 -2.50
CA ILE A 237 50.69 16.16 -1.56
C ILE A 237 49.78 17.32 -1.97
N GLN A 238 50.35 18.44 -2.43
CA GLN A 238 49.57 19.58 -2.92
C GLN A 238 48.82 19.24 -4.21
N LEU A 239 49.44 18.48 -5.11
CA LEU A 239 48.79 18.01 -6.34
C LEU A 239 47.63 17.05 -6.01
N ILE A 240 47.80 16.12 -5.08
CA ILE A 240 46.72 15.23 -4.65
C ILE A 240 45.59 16.03 -3.96
N ALA A 241 45.92 16.98 -3.10
CA ALA A 241 44.94 17.87 -2.48
C ALA A 241 44.14 18.64 -3.53
N LEU A 242 44.84 19.25 -4.51
CA LEU A 242 44.22 19.95 -5.64
C LEU A 242 43.28 19.03 -6.44
N LEU A 243 43.73 17.82 -6.77
CA LEU A 243 42.91 16.85 -7.49
C LEU A 243 41.62 16.53 -6.75
N VAL A 244 41.70 16.24 -5.44
CA VAL A 244 40.52 15.92 -4.63
C VAL A 244 39.58 17.12 -4.49
N CYS A 245 40.11 18.34 -4.43
CA CYS A 245 39.31 19.57 -4.42
C CYS A 245 38.57 19.82 -5.74
N LEU A 246 39.12 19.39 -6.89
CA LEU A 246 38.51 19.57 -8.21
C LEU A 246 37.47 18.49 -8.53
N ILE A 247 37.73 17.25 -8.11
CA ILE A 247 36.82 16.13 -8.34
C ILE A 247 35.50 16.38 -7.59
N PRO A 248 34.33 16.06 -8.20
CA PRO A 248 33.01 16.25 -7.59
C PRO A 248 32.70 15.21 -6.49
N THR A 249 33.52 15.20 -5.44
CA THR A 249 33.48 14.23 -4.32
C THR A 249 32.16 14.28 -3.56
N THR A 250 31.58 15.48 -3.38
CA THR A 250 30.31 15.65 -2.67
C THR A 250 29.17 14.88 -3.32
N ILE A 251 29.01 14.98 -4.64
CA ILE A 251 27.94 14.31 -5.37
C ILE A 251 28.25 12.81 -5.48
N GLY A 252 29.50 12.46 -5.82
CA GLY A 252 29.93 11.06 -5.94
C GLY A 252 29.75 10.26 -4.64
N ALA A 253 29.97 10.90 -3.49
CA ALA A 253 29.78 10.28 -2.17
C ALA A 253 28.31 10.08 -1.79
N LEU A 254 27.44 11.04 -2.14
CA LEU A 254 26.07 11.09 -1.61
C LEU A 254 25.03 10.41 -2.51
N LEU A 255 25.36 10.12 -3.76
CA LEU A 255 24.42 9.58 -4.75
C LEU A 255 23.71 8.29 -4.29
N SER A 256 24.47 7.32 -3.77
CA SER A 256 23.91 6.06 -3.24
C SER A 256 23.00 6.31 -2.02
N ALA A 257 23.40 7.23 -1.13
CA ALA A 257 22.65 7.55 0.07
C ALA A 257 21.31 8.22 -0.26
N ILE A 258 21.27 9.08 -1.29
CA ILE A 258 20.04 9.73 -1.78
C ILE A 258 19.02 8.68 -2.25
N GLY A 259 19.46 7.70 -3.05
CA GLY A 259 18.57 6.64 -3.55
C GLY A 259 17.98 5.78 -2.43
N ILE A 260 18.80 5.41 -1.45
CA ILE A 260 18.34 4.61 -0.28
C ILE A 260 17.36 5.42 0.57
N ALA A 261 17.68 6.68 0.86
CA ALA A 261 16.79 7.55 1.62
C ALA A 261 15.46 7.84 0.89
N GLY A 262 15.48 7.92 -0.45
CA GLY A 262 14.27 8.09 -1.26
C GLY A 262 13.31 6.91 -1.14
N MET A 263 13.83 5.68 -1.21
CA MET A 263 13.02 4.47 -1.03
C MET A 263 12.47 4.36 0.40
N ASP A 264 13.29 4.64 1.42
CA ASP A 264 12.87 4.68 2.84
C ASP A 264 11.67 5.64 3.05
N ARG A 265 11.71 6.81 2.41
CA ARG A 265 10.60 7.79 2.46
C ARG A 265 9.31 7.31 1.82
N LEU A 266 9.37 6.49 0.77
CA LEU A 266 8.17 5.92 0.14
C LEU A 266 7.52 4.88 1.04
N VAL A 267 8.32 4.02 1.66
CA VAL A 267 7.81 3.00 2.61
C VAL A 267 7.16 3.67 3.83
N GLN A 268 7.73 4.78 4.33
CA GLN A 268 7.10 5.59 5.39
C GLN A 268 5.76 6.23 4.98
N ARG A 269 5.46 6.29 3.69
CA ARG A 269 4.18 6.74 3.14
C ARG A 269 3.32 5.58 2.61
N ASN A 270 3.61 4.35 3.05
CA ASN A 270 2.92 3.13 2.63
C ASN A 270 2.98 2.88 1.11
N VAL A 271 4.01 3.39 0.43
CA VAL A 271 4.26 3.13 -0.99
C VAL A 271 5.42 2.15 -1.12
N LEU A 272 5.12 0.96 -1.63
CA LEU A 272 6.11 -0.10 -1.85
C LEU A 272 6.70 0.01 -3.25
N ALA A 273 7.94 0.49 -3.33
CA ALA A 273 8.68 0.52 -4.59
C ALA A 273 9.46 -0.78 -4.79
N MET A 274 9.12 -1.53 -5.86
CA MET A 274 9.81 -2.78 -6.21
C MET A 274 11.28 -2.57 -6.64
N SER A 275 11.65 -1.35 -7.02
CA SER A 275 13.03 -0.99 -7.34
C SER A 275 13.21 0.53 -7.29
N GLY A 276 14.46 0.99 -7.09
CA GLY A 276 14.78 2.41 -7.24
C GLY A 276 14.49 2.95 -8.65
N ARG A 277 14.57 2.08 -9.68
CA ARG A 277 14.22 2.44 -11.06
C ARG A 277 12.74 2.79 -11.19
N ALA A 278 11.85 2.07 -10.51
CA ALA A 278 10.43 2.38 -10.51
C ALA A 278 10.14 3.76 -9.87
N VAL A 279 10.88 4.11 -8.81
CA VAL A 279 10.78 5.43 -8.17
C VAL A 279 11.19 6.55 -9.10
N GLU A 280 12.32 6.40 -9.80
CA GLU A 280 12.76 7.41 -10.77
C GLU A 280 11.80 7.53 -11.95
N ALA A 281 11.35 6.39 -12.50
CA ALA A 281 10.40 6.38 -13.59
C ALA A 281 9.08 7.04 -13.20
N ALA A 282 8.61 6.87 -11.96
CA ALA A 282 7.41 7.54 -11.45
C ALA A 282 7.56 9.08 -11.40
N GLY A 283 8.79 9.60 -11.35
CA GLY A 283 9.05 11.04 -11.44
C GLY A 283 9.05 11.59 -12.87
N ASP A 284 9.06 10.73 -13.87
CA ASP A 284 9.16 11.05 -15.30
C ASP A 284 7.88 10.67 -16.07
N ILE A 285 6.75 10.51 -15.35
CA ILE A 285 5.46 10.17 -15.96
C ILE A 285 4.75 11.42 -16.46
N ASP A 286 4.26 11.37 -17.70
CA ASP A 286 3.46 12.45 -18.30
C ASP A 286 1.94 12.21 -18.14
N THR A 287 1.53 10.95 -18.03
CA THR A 287 0.11 10.55 -17.96
C THR A 287 -0.10 9.46 -16.93
N LEU A 288 -1.02 9.70 -16.01
CA LEU A 288 -1.46 8.75 -14.99
C LEU A 288 -2.80 8.14 -15.41
N LEU A 289 -2.79 6.83 -15.67
CA LEU A 289 -4.00 6.04 -15.86
C LEU A 289 -4.43 5.51 -14.50
N MET A 290 -5.67 5.79 -14.11
CA MET A 290 -6.21 5.35 -12.82
C MET A 290 -7.41 4.47 -13.05
N ASP A 291 -7.39 3.28 -12.44
CA ASP A 291 -8.61 2.50 -12.31
C ASP A 291 -9.63 3.28 -11.45
N LYS A 292 -10.92 3.08 -11.73
CA LYS A 292 -11.97 3.78 -10.99
C LYS A 292 -12.17 3.16 -9.60
N THR A 293 -12.52 1.88 -9.58
CA THR A 293 -13.03 1.18 -8.39
C THR A 293 -11.93 1.03 -7.35
N GLY A 294 -12.17 1.51 -6.14
CA GLY A 294 -11.23 1.39 -5.01
C GLY A 294 -10.03 2.35 -5.08
N THR A 295 -9.83 3.03 -6.20
CA THR A 295 -8.74 4.00 -6.38
C THR A 295 -9.28 5.43 -6.33
N ILE A 296 -10.15 5.80 -7.28
CA ILE A 296 -10.83 7.12 -7.30
C ILE A 296 -12.00 7.12 -6.32
N THR A 297 -12.74 6.02 -6.30
CA THR A 297 -13.87 5.81 -5.40
C THR A 297 -13.47 4.94 -4.22
N PHE A 298 -14.32 4.85 -3.20
CA PHE A 298 -14.08 3.95 -2.08
C PHE A 298 -14.08 2.46 -2.49
N GLY A 299 -14.64 2.13 -3.65
CA GLY A 299 -14.68 0.76 -4.18
C GLY A 299 -15.79 -0.11 -3.59
N ASN A 300 -16.27 0.23 -2.39
CA ASN A 300 -17.57 -0.21 -1.88
C ASN A 300 -18.64 0.82 -2.27
N ARG A 301 -19.79 0.33 -2.76
CA ARG A 301 -20.93 1.20 -3.06
C ARG A 301 -21.54 1.69 -1.75
N ARG A 302 -21.86 2.98 -1.66
CA ARG A 302 -22.45 3.59 -0.46
C ARG A 302 -23.87 4.03 -0.75
N ALA A 303 -24.71 4.02 0.27
CA ALA A 303 -26.06 4.53 0.15
C ALA A 303 -26.05 6.03 -0.15
N THR A 304 -26.72 6.42 -1.23
CA THR A 304 -26.78 7.80 -1.71
C THR A 304 -28.20 8.30 -1.89
N GLY A 305 -29.19 7.41 -1.96
CA GLY A 305 -30.60 7.78 -2.10
C GLY A 305 -31.56 6.76 -1.49
N LEU A 306 -32.72 7.26 -1.07
CA LEU A 306 -33.87 6.47 -0.66
C LEU A 306 -35.04 6.81 -1.58
N HIS A 307 -35.58 5.79 -2.23
CA HIS A 307 -36.66 5.88 -3.21
C HIS A 307 -37.90 5.16 -2.67
N PRO A 308 -38.82 5.86 -1.99
CA PRO A 308 -40.02 5.25 -1.41
C PRO A 308 -40.95 4.70 -2.49
N ALA A 309 -41.62 3.59 -2.19
CA ALA A 309 -42.67 3.05 -3.03
C ALA A 309 -43.88 4.00 -3.07
N THR A 310 -44.74 3.86 -4.09
CA THR A 310 -45.94 4.69 -4.23
C THR A 310 -46.82 4.60 -2.97
N GLY A 311 -47.04 5.74 -2.32
CA GLY A 311 -47.87 5.83 -1.11
C GLY A 311 -47.15 5.53 0.22
N ILE A 312 -45.82 5.30 0.18
CA ILE A 312 -44.98 5.15 1.38
C ILE A 312 -44.29 6.47 1.71
N ASP A 313 -44.25 6.82 3.00
CA ASP A 313 -43.53 8.01 3.46
C ASP A 313 -42.01 7.77 3.45
N ALA A 314 -41.25 8.81 3.12
CA ALA A 314 -39.78 8.72 3.09
C ALA A 314 -39.20 8.40 4.47
N ALA A 315 -39.81 8.92 5.55
CA ALA A 315 -39.39 8.63 6.92
C ALA A 315 -39.69 7.17 7.32
N GLU A 316 -40.76 6.57 6.81
CA GLU A 316 -41.09 5.15 7.02
C GLU A 316 -40.04 4.24 6.37
N LEU A 317 -39.68 4.52 5.11
CA LEU A 317 -38.59 3.80 4.43
C LEU A 317 -37.26 4.00 5.16
N ALA A 318 -36.91 5.23 5.55
CA ALA A 318 -35.65 5.53 6.24
C ALA A 318 -35.53 4.77 7.57
N ARG A 319 -36.61 4.70 8.34
CA ARG A 319 -36.66 3.94 9.60
C ARG A 319 -36.41 2.45 9.37
N ALA A 320 -37.15 1.84 8.43
CA ALA A 320 -36.99 0.43 8.12
C ALA A 320 -35.59 0.12 7.54
N ALA A 321 -35.05 1.01 6.70
CA ALA A 321 -33.70 0.90 6.14
C ALA A 321 -32.63 0.95 7.23
N ARG A 322 -32.74 1.87 8.21
CA ARG A 322 -31.84 1.94 9.36
C ARG A 322 -31.92 0.68 10.21
N LEU A 323 -33.13 0.31 10.67
CA LEU A 323 -33.34 -0.84 11.57
C LEU A 323 -32.83 -2.16 10.98
N SER A 324 -33.11 -2.39 9.69
CA SER A 324 -32.62 -3.58 8.99
C SER A 324 -31.10 -3.58 8.71
N SER A 325 -30.44 -2.43 8.85
CA SER A 325 -28.99 -2.28 8.62
C SER A 325 -28.16 -2.21 9.90
N LEU A 326 -28.76 -2.11 11.08
CA LEU A 326 -28.03 -2.01 12.37
C LEU A 326 -27.15 -3.23 12.67
N ALA A 327 -27.57 -4.42 12.27
CA ALA A 327 -26.81 -5.66 12.40
C ALA A 327 -26.07 -6.06 11.11
N ASP A 328 -26.07 -5.19 10.11
CA ASP A 328 -25.37 -5.39 8.85
C ASP A 328 -23.97 -4.78 8.96
N GLY A 329 -23.00 -5.61 9.37
CA GLY A 329 -21.62 -5.20 9.58
C GLY A 329 -20.86 -4.81 8.31
N THR A 330 -21.46 -4.98 7.13
CA THR A 330 -20.86 -4.66 5.83
C THR A 330 -20.71 -3.14 5.61
N PRO A 331 -19.79 -2.70 4.74
CA PRO A 331 -19.67 -1.29 4.38
C PRO A 331 -20.98 -0.68 3.83
N GLU A 332 -21.75 -1.47 3.06
CA GLU A 332 -23.05 -1.10 2.53
C GLU A 332 -24.07 -0.86 3.66
N GLY A 333 -24.17 -1.80 4.61
CA GLY A 333 -25.02 -1.70 5.79
C GLY A 333 -24.73 -0.44 6.61
N ARG A 334 -23.46 -0.20 6.93
CA ARG A 334 -23.03 1.01 7.66
C ARG A 334 -23.36 2.29 6.91
N SER A 335 -23.16 2.32 5.59
CA SER A 335 -23.45 3.50 4.79
C SER A 335 -24.94 3.89 4.77
N ILE A 336 -25.83 2.91 4.92
CA ILE A 336 -27.29 3.16 5.01
C ILE A 336 -27.64 3.81 6.35
N VAL A 337 -27.06 3.29 7.44
CA VAL A 337 -27.24 3.88 8.77
C VAL A 337 -26.75 5.33 8.77
N GLU A 338 -25.55 5.59 8.25
CA GLU A 338 -24.98 6.93 8.12
C GLU A 338 -25.83 7.86 7.24
N LEU A 339 -26.36 7.37 6.11
CA LEU A 339 -27.23 8.15 5.22
C LEU A 339 -28.50 8.60 5.97
N VAL A 340 -29.16 7.67 6.66
CA VAL A 340 -30.38 7.96 7.42
C VAL A 340 -30.09 8.91 8.58
N GLU A 341 -28.98 8.72 9.30
CA GLU A 341 -28.59 9.59 10.40
C GLU A 341 -28.27 11.02 9.96
N ARG A 342 -27.71 11.18 8.75
CA ARG A 342 -27.40 12.48 8.17
C ARG A 342 -28.65 13.20 7.63
N ASP A 343 -29.51 12.49 6.91
CA ASP A 343 -30.58 13.12 6.11
C ASP A 343 -31.96 13.06 6.78
N PHE A 344 -32.14 12.23 7.82
CA PHE A 344 -33.42 12.00 8.51
C PHE A 344 -33.28 12.06 10.06
N GLU A 345 -32.76 13.19 10.57
CA GLU A 345 -32.54 13.42 12.02
C GLU A 345 -33.77 13.17 12.92
N SER A 346 -34.99 13.33 12.40
CA SER A 346 -36.22 13.07 13.17
C SER A 346 -36.47 11.57 13.43
N VAL A 347 -35.89 10.69 12.60
CA VAL A 347 -36.05 9.23 12.72
C VAL A 347 -35.10 8.63 13.77
N THR A 348 -33.98 9.32 14.07
CA THR A 348 -32.95 8.86 15.01
C THR A 348 -33.21 9.29 16.46
N ALA A 349 -34.04 10.32 16.67
CA ALA A 349 -34.37 10.85 17.99
C ALA A 349 -35.41 10.00 18.76
N GLU A 350 -36.12 9.09 18.08
CA GLU A 350 -37.03 8.15 18.73
C GLU A 350 -36.24 6.99 19.34
N GLY A 351 -36.11 7.02 20.67
CA GLY A 351 -35.17 6.23 21.47
C GLY A 351 -35.12 4.72 21.18
N GLU A 352 -33.88 4.23 21.11
CA GLU A 352 -33.52 2.82 20.99
C GLU A 352 -33.96 2.02 22.22
N SER A 353 -35.13 1.38 22.12
CA SER A 353 -35.52 0.27 22.98
C SER A 353 -36.45 -0.69 22.23
N GLU A 354 -36.24 -0.87 20.92
CA GLU A 354 -36.92 -1.92 20.18
C GLU A 354 -36.24 -3.25 20.46
N ARG A 355 -36.84 -4.03 21.38
CA ARG A 355 -36.43 -5.40 21.71
C ARG A 355 -36.83 -6.33 20.55
N GLY A 356 -35.97 -6.44 19.54
CA GLY A 356 -36.09 -7.39 18.45
C GLY A 356 -34.88 -8.31 18.32
N GLU A 357 -35.04 -9.40 17.58
CA GLU A 357 -33.94 -10.28 17.18
C GLU A 357 -33.34 -9.78 15.87
N PHE A 358 -32.05 -9.44 15.91
CA PHE A 358 -31.35 -8.97 14.72
C PHE A 358 -31.02 -10.12 13.78
N VAL A 359 -31.30 -9.93 12.50
CA VAL A 359 -30.91 -10.86 11.43
C VAL A 359 -29.68 -10.28 10.74
N ALA A 360 -28.52 -10.83 11.09
CA ALA A 360 -27.25 -10.44 10.49
C ALA A 360 -27.24 -10.71 8.98
N PHE A 361 -26.50 -9.89 8.24
CA PHE A 361 -26.26 -10.13 6.83
C PHE A 361 -25.50 -11.45 6.62
N THR A 362 -25.94 -12.27 5.66
CA THR A 362 -25.16 -13.41 5.17
C THR A 362 -25.08 -13.37 3.65
N ALA A 363 -23.95 -13.81 3.09
CA ALA A 363 -23.77 -13.87 1.64
C ALA A 363 -24.73 -14.86 0.96
N GLN A 364 -25.20 -15.87 1.70
CA GLN A 364 -26.14 -16.89 1.23
C GLN A 364 -27.56 -16.31 1.08
N THR A 365 -28.04 -15.54 2.06
CA THR A 365 -29.37 -14.90 1.98
C THR A 365 -29.34 -13.60 1.17
N ARG A 366 -28.18 -12.92 1.12
CA ARG A 366 -28.02 -11.56 0.56
C ARG A 366 -29.00 -10.55 1.16
N MET A 367 -29.38 -10.77 2.42
CA MET A 367 -30.34 -9.96 3.16
C MET A 367 -29.90 -9.83 4.63
N SER A 368 -30.25 -8.69 5.22
CA SER A 368 -30.19 -8.38 6.65
C SER A 368 -31.55 -7.88 7.13
N GLY A 369 -31.76 -7.81 8.44
CA GLY A 369 -33.06 -7.44 8.97
C GLY A 369 -33.17 -7.35 10.48
N LEU A 370 -34.41 -7.14 10.93
CA LEU A 370 -34.80 -7.09 12.32
C LEU A 370 -36.18 -7.75 12.49
N ASP A 371 -36.28 -8.65 13.46
CA ASP A 371 -37.53 -9.31 13.83
C ASP A 371 -38.05 -8.72 15.14
N LEU A 372 -39.13 -7.95 15.04
CA LEU A 372 -39.86 -7.35 16.15
C LEU A 372 -41.08 -8.20 16.51
N PRO A 373 -41.59 -8.11 17.75
CA PRO A 373 -42.86 -8.72 18.11
C PRO A 373 -43.99 -8.21 17.21
N GLY A 374 -44.44 -9.04 16.27
CA GLY A 374 -45.53 -8.71 15.35
C GLY A 374 -45.11 -8.18 13.99
N MET A 375 -43.82 -7.93 13.73
CA MET A 375 -43.32 -7.28 12.51
C MET A 375 -41.91 -7.76 12.16
N GLU A 376 -41.69 -8.15 10.91
CA GLU A 376 -40.37 -8.49 10.37
C GLU A 376 -39.94 -7.47 9.32
N ILE A 377 -38.69 -7.01 9.41
CA ILE A 377 -38.12 -6.05 8.45
C ILE A 377 -36.95 -6.73 7.75
N ARG A 378 -36.91 -6.64 6.41
CA ARG A 378 -35.82 -7.16 5.58
C ARG A 378 -35.33 -6.12 4.59
N LYS A 379 -34.03 -6.12 4.37
CA LYS A 379 -33.36 -5.35 3.33
C LYS A 379 -32.30 -6.20 2.65
N GLY A 380 -32.17 -6.09 1.34
CA GLY A 380 -31.17 -6.84 0.59
C GLY A 380 -31.30 -6.74 -0.92
N ALA A 381 -30.67 -7.67 -1.63
CA ALA A 381 -30.74 -7.73 -3.08
C ALA A 381 -32.19 -7.89 -3.56
N ALA A 382 -32.55 -7.23 -4.66
CA ALA A 382 -33.92 -7.21 -5.19
C ALA A 382 -34.51 -8.62 -5.32
N ASP A 383 -33.79 -9.57 -5.93
CA ASP A 383 -34.26 -10.95 -6.12
C ASP A 383 -34.54 -11.68 -4.79
N SER A 384 -33.67 -11.52 -3.80
CA SER A 384 -33.82 -12.15 -2.48
C SER A 384 -35.03 -11.60 -1.74
N VAL A 385 -35.18 -10.28 -1.73
CA VAL A 385 -36.29 -9.61 -1.03
C VAL A 385 -37.62 -9.87 -1.75
N TYR A 386 -37.63 -9.88 -3.08
CA TYR A 386 -38.83 -10.28 -3.85
C TYR A 386 -39.24 -11.72 -3.58
N SER A 387 -38.29 -12.65 -3.44
CA SER A 387 -38.61 -14.02 -3.03
C SER A 387 -39.24 -14.04 -1.63
N TRP A 388 -38.64 -13.34 -0.68
CA TRP A 388 -39.16 -13.24 0.69
C TRP A 388 -40.57 -12.61 0.76
N ILE A 389 -40.83 -11.59 -0.06
CA ILE A 389 -42.16 -10.97 -0.17
C ILE A 389 -43.19 -11.98 -0.70
N ARG A 390 -42.84 -12.74 -1.75
CA ARG A 390 -43.74 -13.76 -2.32
C ARG A 390 -44.04 -14.88 -1.32
N ASP A 391 -43.04 -15.34 -0.58
CA ASP A 391 -43.22 -16.34 0.47
C ASP A 391 -44.11 -15.81 1.62
N GLY A 392 -44.09 -14.51 1.85
CA GLY A 392 -45.01 -13.78 2.73
C GLY A 392 -46.37 -13.43 2.14
N GLY A 393 -46.75 -13.98 0.98
CA GLY A 393 -48.03 -13.75 0.31
C GLY A 393 -48.22 -12.36 -0.29
N GLY A 394 -47.14 -11.60 -0.45
CA GLY A 394 -47.12 -10.23 -0.93
C GLY A 394 -46.76 -10.07 -2.41
N THR A 395 -46.85 -8.83 -2.90
CA THR A 395 -46.34 -8.40 -4.21
C THR A 395 -45.59 -7.08 -4.07
N ALA A 396 -44.63 -6.83 -4.95
CA ALA A 396 -43.85 -5.59 -5.00
C ALA A 396 -43.94 -5.00 -6.41
N ASP A 397 -44.18 -3.69 -6.50
CA ASP A 397 -44.15 -2.93 -7.75
C ASP A 397 -43.04 -1.88 -7.66
N LEU A 398 -41.79 -2.34 -7.78
CA LEU A 398 -40.58 -1.51 -7.72
C LEU A 398 -39.67 -1.71 -8.93
N ASP A 399 -40.10 -2.49 -9.92
CA ASP A 399 -39.25 -2.90 -11.05
C ASP A 399 -38.75 -1.70 -11.87
N GLY A 400 -39.58 -0.66 -12.03
CA GLY A 400 -39.16 0.59 -12.68
C GLY A 400 -38.01 1.26 -11.95
N THR A 401 -38.16 1.52 -10.64
CA THR A 401 -37.13 2.16 -9.81
C THR A 401 -35.86 1.32 -9.72
N VAL A 402 -35.99 0.00 -9.55
CA VAL A 402 -34.87 -0.95 -9.56
C VAL A 402 -34.12 -0.89 -10.89
N HIS A 403 -34.86 -0.87 -12.00
CA HIS A 403 -34.29 -0.78 -13.34
C HIS A 403 -33.59 0.55 -13.59
N ASP A 404 -34.19 1.66 -13.19
CA ASP A 404 -33.63 3.01 -13.37
C ASP A 404 -32.32 3.18 -12.60
N ILE A 405 -32.29 2.73 -11.33
CA ILE A 405 -31.06 2.75 -10.52
C ILE A 405 -29.97 1.89 -11.19
N ALA A 406 -30.33 0.69 -11.65
CA ALA A 406 -29.37 -0.20 -12.31
C ALA A 406 -28.85 0.38 -13.63
N GLN A 407 -29.70 1.02 -14.44
CA GLN A 407 -29.29 1.68 -15.69
C GLN A 407 -28.31 2.83 -15.45
N ASN A 408 -28.46 3.54 -14.34
CA ASN A 408 -27.58 4.64 -13.94
C ASN A 408 -26.26 4.15 -13.30
N GLY A 409 -26.05 2.84 -13.18
CA GLY A 409 -24.85 2.23 -12.59
C GLY A 409 -24.90 2.09 -11.07
N GLY A 410 -26.04 2.41 -10.44
CA GLY A 410 -26.30 2.15 -9.03
C GLY A 410 -26.68 0.70 -8.76
N THR A 411 -26.64 0.30 -7.49
CA THR A 411 -27.15 -0.99 -7.02
C THR A 411 -28.40 -0.77 -6.18
N PRO A 412 -29.56 -1.27 -6.63
CA PRO A 412 -30.80 -1.16 -5.88
C PRO A 412 -30.85 -2.24 -4.79
N LEU A 413 -31.09 -1.82 -3.55
CA LEU A 413 -31.47 -2.72 -2.46
C LEU A 413 -32.92 -2.47 -2.06
N VAL A 414 -33.73 -3.53 -2.02
CA VAL A 414 -35.15 -3.41 -1.68
C VAL A 414 -35.32 -3.53 -0.18
N VAL A 415 -36.20 -2.71 0.40
CA VAL A 415 -36.61 -2.79 1.80
C VAL A 415 -38.07 -3.21 1.86
N ALA A 416 -38.38 -4.18 2.71
CA ALA A 416 -39.72 -4.73 2.86
C ALA A 416 -40.04 -5.01 4.33
N VAL A 417 -41.34 -5.05 4.62
CA VAL A 417 -41.88 -5.36 5.94
C VAL A 417 -42.98 -6.41 5.83
N ARG A 418 -43.09 -7.26 6.83
CA ARG A 418 -44.19 -8.21 7.02
C ARG A 418 -44.75 -8.07 8.43
N GLU A 419 -46.00 -7.66 8.54
CA GLU A 419 -46.73 -7.58 9.81
C GLU A 419 -47.55 -8.85 10.04
N THR A 420 -47.75 -9.21 11.31
CA THR A 420 -48.49 -10.43 11.66
C THR A 420 -49.95 -10.33 11.22
N GLY A 421 -50.38 -11.26 10.37
CA GLY A 421 -51.74 -11.28 9.81
C GLY A 421 -51.89 -10.46 8.51
N SER A 422 -50.81 -9.87 8.00
CA SER A 422 -50.79 -9.13 6.73
C SER A 422 -49.83 -9.76 5.73
N ALA A 423 -50.08 -9.54 4.44
CA ALA A 423 -49.11 -9.89 3.40
C ALA A 423 -47.85 -9.01 3.51
N ALA A 424 -46.69 -9.54 3.13
CA ALA A 424 -45.47 -8.75 3.05
C ALA A 424 -45.62 -7.60 2.03
N ARG A 425 -45.10 -6.41 2.35
CA ARG A 425 -45.14 -5.24 1.47
C ARG A 425 -43.75 -4.62 1.30
N ALA A 426 -43.45 -4.18 0.08
CA ALA A 426 -42.23 -3.42 -0.19
C ALA A 426 -42.41 -1.95 0.24
N LEU A 427 -41.40 -1.39 0.90
CA LEU A 427 -41.38 0.00 1.35
C LEU A 427 -40.68 0.92 0.34
N GLY A 428 -39.71 0.40 -0.40
CA GLY A 428 -38.98 1.16 -1.41
C GLY A 428 -37.61 0.58 -1.71
N VAL A 429 -36.79 1.38 -2.39
CA VAL A 429 -35.45 1.00 -2.87
C VAL A 429 -34.41 1.96 -2.29
N ILE A 430 -33.32 1.40 -1.78
CA ILE A 430 -32.10 2.13 -1.43
C ILE A 430 -31.19 2.10 -2.65
N GLU A 431 -30.73 3.27 -3.07
CA GLU A 431 -29.72 3.40 -4.10
C GLU A 431 -28.33 3.37 -3.46
N LEU A 432 -27.52 2.38 -3.86
CA LEU A 432 -26.09 2.39 -3.59
C LEU A 432 -25.34 2.84 -4.84
N SER A 433 -24.51 3.88 -4.73
CA SER A 433 -23.64 4.32 -5.82
C SER A 433 -22.17 4.33 -5.42
N ASP A 434 -21.30 4.40 -6.42
CA ASP A 434 -19.86 4.42 -6.21
C ASP A 434 -19.41 5.84 -5.91
N VAL A 435 -19.05 6.11 -4.65
CA VAL A 435 -18.78 7.48 -4.16
C VAL A 435 -17.31 7.82 -4.31
N VAL A 436 -17.04 8.98 -4.89
CA VAL A 436 -15.69 9.52 -5.08
C VAL A 436 -15.04 9.83 -3.71
N LYS A 437 -13.77 9.46 -3.55
CA LYS A 437 -13.03 9.73 -2.31
C LYS A 437 -12.89 11.24 -2.07
N PRO A 438 -13.06 11.71 -0.82
CA PRO A 438 -12.92 13.13 -0.51
C PRO A 438 -11.50 13.63 -0.80
N GLY A 439 -11.41 14.84 -1.35
CA GLY A 439 -10.14 15.48 -1.71
C GLY A 439 -9.45 14.93 -2.96
N ILE A 440 -10.04 13.95 -3.68
CA ILE A 440 -9.42 13.45 -4.92
C ILE A 440 -9.35 14.53 -6.01
N ALA A 441 -10.37 15.37 -6.11
CA ALA A 441 -10.42 16.46 -7.08
C ALA A 441 -9.28 17.46 -6.88
N GLU A 442 -8.96 17.79 -5.62
CA GLU A 442 -7.81 18.64 -5.29
C GLU A 442 -6.48 17.97 -5.65
N ARG A 443 -6.35 16.66 -5.42
CA ARG A 443 -5.16 15.89 -5.79
C ARG A 443 -4.96 15.85 -7.31
N PHE A 444 -6.02 15.65 -8.07
CA PHE A 444 -5.96 15.71 -9.54
C PHE A 444 -5.63 17.12 -10.05
N ALA A 445 -6.15 18.16 -9.40
CA ALA A 445 -5.75 19.54 -9.70
C ALA A 445 -4.25 19.79 -9.45
N GLN A 446 -3.69 19.24 -8.37
CA GLN A 446 -2.25 19.31 -8.10
C GLN A 446 -1.43 18.57 -9.16
N LEU A 447 -1.83 17.34 -9.55
CA LEU A 447 -1.17 16.59 -10.62
C LEU A 447 -1.19 17.35 -11.95
N ARG A 448 -2.33 17.95 -12.29
CA ARG A 448 -2.49 18.80 -13.47
C ARG A 448 -1.58 20.03 -13.42
N ALA A 449 -1.43 20.65 -12.25
CA ALA A 449 -0.51 21.77 -12.04
C ALA A 449 0.97 21.37 -12.18
N MET A 450 1.29 20.10 -11.92
CA MET A 450 2.60 19.50 -12.20
C MET A 450 2.80 19.13 -13.68
N GLY A 451 1.77 19.26 -14.52
CA GLY A 451 1.81 18.90 -15.94
C GLY A 451 1.47 17.43 -16.22
N ILE A 452 1.01 16.67 -15.21
CA ILE A 452 0.66 15.26 -15.36
C ILE A 452 -0.80 15.15 -15.79
N ARG A 453 -1.04 14.53 -16.96
CA ARG A 453 -2.40 14.26 -17.45
C ARG A 453 -3.02 13.11 -16.67
N THR A 454 -4.30 13.20 -16.31
CA THR A 454 -5.00 12.14 -15.55
C THR A 454 -6.14 11.54 -16.36
N VAL A 455 -6.19 10.21 -16.48
CA VAL A 455 -7.22 9.50 -17.24
C VAL A 455 -7.82 8.39 -16.36
N MET A 456 -9.13 8.42 -16.18
CA MET A 456 -9.85 7.34 -15.50
C MET A 456 -10.12 6.19 -16.48
N VAL A 457 -9.86 4.95 -16.07
CA VAL A 457 -10.17 3.74 -16.82
C VAL A 457 -11.20 2.95 -16.03
N THR A 458 -12.30 2.55 -16.68
CA THR A 458 -13.36 1.79 -16.04
C THR A 458 -14.04 0.87 -17.05
N GLY A 459 -14.70 -0.19 -16.56
CA GLY A 459 -15.59 -1.02 -17.37
C GLY A 459 -17.07 -0.65 -17.20
N ASP A 460 -17.36 0.46 -16.51
CA ASP A 460 -18.71 0.96 -16.32
C ASP A 460 -19.29 1.53 -17.63
N ASN A 461 -20.62 1.65 -17.66
CA ASN A 461 -21.36 2.43 -18.65
C ASN A 461 -20.74 3.84 -18.87
N PRO A 462 -20.58 4.31 -20.12
CA PRO A 462 -20.06 5.64 -20.44
C PRO A 462 -20.74 6.82 -19.71
N LEU A 463 -22.03 6.72 -19.39
CA LEU A 463 -22.77 7.74 -18.64
C LEU A 463 -22.31 7.80 -17.17
N THR A 464 -22.18 6.65 -16.52
CA THR A 464 -21.69 6.54 -15.13
C THR A 464 -20.23 7.00 -15.05
N ALA A 465 -19.40 6.56 -16.00
CA ALA A 465 -18.01 6.98 -16.10
C ALA A 465 -17.88 8.51 -16.27
N LYS A 466 -18.72 9.12 -17.12
CA LYS A 466 -18.71 10.57 -17.32
C LYS A 466 -19.08 11.35 -16.04
N ALA A 467 -20.08 10.88 -15.31
CA ALA A 467 -20.50 11.52 -14.06
C ALA A 467 -19.38 11.48 -13.02
N ILE A 468 -18.78 10.30 -12.79
CA ILE A 468 -17.68 10.11 -11.85
C ILE A 468 -16.43 10.88 -12.29
N ALA A 469 -16.12 10.92 -13.58
CA ALA A 469 -14.99 11.69 -14.10
C ALA A 469 -15.13 13.19 -13.82
N ALA A 470 -16.34 13.73 -14.00
CA ALA A 470 -16.64 15.14 -13.73
C ALA A 470 -16.56 15.46 -12.23
N GLU A 471 -17.08 14.58 -11.38
CA GLU A 471 -17.01 14.72 -9.92
C GLU A 471 -15.57 14.62 -9.40
N ALA A 472 -14.80 13.64 -9.88
CA ALA A 472 -13.42 13.44 -9.51
C ALA A 472 -12.47 14.50 -10.10
N GLY A 473 -12.86 15.19 -11.17
CA GLY A 473 -12.03 16.22 -11.80
C GLY A 473 -10.83 15.68 -12.57
N VAL A 474 -10.94 14.48 -13.16
CA VAL A 474 -9.94 13.92 -14.08
C VAL A 474 -9.98 14.60 -15.45
N ASP A 475 -8.91 14.47 -16.25
CA ASP A 475 -8.82 15.15 -17.55
C ASP A 475 -9.63 14.44 -18.63
N ASP A 476 -9.70 13.11 -18.54
CA ASP A 476 -10.33 12.24 -19.51
C ASP A 476 -10.79 10.93 -18.88
N TYR A 477 -11.63 10.17 -19.59
CA TYR A 477 -12.05 8.84 -19.16
C TYR A 477 -12.16 7.85 -20.33
N LEU A 478 -11.89 6.57 -20.05
CA LEU A 478 -12.09 5.44 -20.94
C LEU A 478 -13.06 4.46 -20.26
N ALA A 479 -14.16 4.17 -20.95
CA ALA A 479 -15.28 3.36 -20.47
C ALA A 479 -15.65 2.30 -21.53
#